data_AF-R7MCS8-F1
#
_entry.id   AF-R7MCS8-F1
#
_cell.length_a   1.000
_cell.length_b   1.000
_cell.length_c   1.000
_cell.angle_alpha   90.00
_cell.angle_beta   90.00
_cell.angle_gamma   90.00
#
_symmetry.space_group_name_H-M   'P 1'
#
loop_
_entity.id
_entity.type
_entity.pdbx_description
1 polymer ?
#
loop_
_entity_poly.entity_id
_entity_poly.type
_entity_poly.pdbx_seq_one_letter_code
_entity_poly.pdbx_strand_id
1 'polypeptide(L)'
;MGMSASQARFLSLTARKTNVEYEGQQINQQRTTLSNESSSYYSRLTNMDVPTPPSSSDYTKISYTFTDGSETNTINSLIATKDGSYILNYTRETLEESVVSNGSVMVTRQIADDGSKTYYVGASKLRTLGQDVTDDPYLKTLSDSDRADALVVENQYLAMLQDKYKDKEWFVKYQYNSTTKGYSPVFYSAQQVENADYSEKTGASLSSIKSYAYGQSTESVEVRNQKARVEQDSTGRYKSIYIYQTDSEGNIQTDDDGNPLGYEYSLDASTASDDAAYNDAMNKYHYDKSLYEQEVQAINSKIQIIQQQDKDLELRLKQLDTEENAISTEMEAVKKSYF
;
A
#
# COMPACT_ATOMS: atom_id res chain seq x y z
N MET A 1 -83.58 -29.89 46.26
CA MET A 1 -83.05 -28.98 45.22
C MET A 1 -81.71 -28.32 45.60
N GLY A 2 -81.27 -28.30 46.87
CA GLY A 2 -80.02 -27.63 47.27
C GLY A 2 -78.71 -28.30 46.83
N MET A 3 -78.64 -29.63 46.78
CA MET A 3 -77.39 -30.34 46.45
C MET A 3 -76.99 -30.26 44.97
N SER A 4 -77.91 -30.41 44.01
CA SER A 4 -77.52 -30.36 42.59
C SER A 4 -77.00 -28.97 42.15
N ALA A 5 -77.57 -27.91 42.71
CA ALA A 5 -77.15 -26.53 42.43
C ALA A 5 -75.76 -26.21 43.01
N SER A 6 -75.46 -26.67 44.22
CA SER A 6 -74.13 -26.49 44.83
C SER A 6 -73.05 -27.33 44.12
N GLN A 7 -73.40 -28.52 43.59
CA GLN A 7 -72.48 -29.36 42.82
C GLN A 7 -72.13 -28.72 41.47
N ALA A 8 -73.12 -28.16 40.77
CA ALA A 8 -72.91 -27.43 39.53
C ALA A 8 -72.04 -26.18 39.72
N ARG A 9 -72.26 -25.43 40.82
CA ARG A 9 -71.43 -24.27 41.17
C ARG A 9 -69.99 -24.66 41.51
N PHE A 10 -69.81 -25.74 42.27
CA PHE A 10 -68.48 -26.27 42.59
C PHE A 10 -67.70 -26.70 41.33
N LEU A 11 -68.37 -27.38 40.39
CA LEU A 11 -67.78 -27.78 39.11
C LEU A 11 -67.41 -26.56 38.26
N SER A 12 -68.25 -25.52 38.24
CA SER A 12 -67.96 -24.26 37.53
C SER A 12 -66.77 -23.51 38.11
N LEU A 13 -66.66 -23.42 39.44
CA LEU A 13 -65.52 -22.81 40.12
C LEU A 13 -64.22 -23.61 39.88
N THR A 14 -64.32 -24.94 39.85
CA THR A 14 -63.19 -25.81 39.51
C THR A 14 -62.70 -25.54 38.08
N ALA A 15 -63.62 -25.46 37.11
CA ALA A 15 -63.27 -25.15 35.73
C ALA A 15 -62.62 -23.76 35.58
N ARG A 16 -63.11 -22.76 36.32
CA ARG A 16 -62.50 -21.42 36.36
C ARG A 16 -61.09 -21.44 36.97
N LYS A 17 -60.88 -22.17 38.07
CA LYS A 17 -59.56 -22.33 38.70
C LYS A 17 -58.55 -22.94 37.73
N THR A 18 -58.94 -24.03 37.06
CA THR A 18 -58.08 -24.68 36.05
C THR A 18 -57.74 -23.76 34.88
N ASN A 19 -58.67 -22.89 34.44
CA ASN A 19 -58.37 -21.91 33.40
C ASN A 19 -57.38 -20.84 33.88
N VAL A 20 -57.54 -20.31 35.09
CA VAL A 20 -56.61 -19.30 35.67
C VAL A 20 -55.22 -19.90 35.85
N GLU A 21 -55.10 -21.13 36.35
CA GLU A 21 -53.84 -21.86 36.47
C GLU A 21 -53.17 -22.07 35.09
N TYR A 22 -53.97 -22.43 34.07
CA TYR A 22 -53.48 -22.61 32.70
C TYR A 22 -52.99 -21.30 32.08
N GLU A 23 -53.69 -20.19 32.30
CA GLU A 23 -53.23 -18.86 31.88
C GLU A 23 -51.95 -18.44 32.60
N GLY A 24 -51.84 -18.70 33.91
CA GLY A 24 -50.62 -18.44 34.68
C GLY A 24 -49.41 -19.24 34.19
N GLN A 25 -49.61 -20.50 33.81
CA GLN A 25 -48.55 -21.32 33.20
C GLN A 25 -48.10 -20.76 31.84
N GLN A 26 -49.04 -20.33 30.99
CA GLN A 26 -48.69 -19.71 29.71
C GLN A 26 -47.89 -18.42 29.88
N ILE A 27 -48.28 -17.57 30.83
CA ILE A 27 -47.55 -16.33 31.14
C ILE A 27 -46.13 -16.66 31.61
N ASN A 28 -45.94 -17.63 32.49
CA ASN A 28 -44.61 -18.04 32.94
C ASN A 28 -43.74 -18.61 31.80
N GLN A 29 -44.33 -19.32 30.85
CA GLN A 29 -43.63 -19.75 29.63
C GLN A 29 -43.20 -18.55 28.78
N GLN A 30 -44.09 -17.57 28.57
CA GLN A 30 -43.77 -16.34 27.83
C GLN A 30 -42.63 -15.56 28.49
N ARG A 31 -42.66 -15.38 29.82
CA ARG A 31 -41.59 -14.73 30.57
C ARG A 31 -40.25 -15.45 30.45
N THR A 32 -40.26 -16.79 30.47
CA THR A 32 -39.04 -17.60 30.26
C THR A 32 -38.46 -17.36 28.86
N THR A 33 -39.31 -17.30 27.83
CA THR A 33 -38.88 -16.97 26.45
C THR A 33 -38.28 -15.57 26.38
N LEU A 34 -38.94 -14.56 26.95
CA LEU A 34 -38.43 -13.19 27.00
C LEU A 34 -37.09 -13.08 27.74
N SER A 35 -36.91 -13.84 28.83
CA SER A 35 -35.65 -13.90 29.56
C SER A 35 -34.50 -14.48 28.71
N ASN A 36 -34.78 -15.54 27.95
CA ASN A 36 -33.81 -16.11 27.02
C ASN A 36 -33.45 -15.13 25.88
N GLU A 37 -34.43 -14.43 25.33
CA GLU A 37 -34.20 -13.39 24.32
C GLU A 37 -33.35 -12.24 24.86
N SER A 38 -33.69 -11.74 26.06
CA SER A 38 -32.90 -10.69 26.74
C SER A 38 -31.45 -11.11 26.93
N SER A 39 -31.23 -12.34 27.41
CA SER A 39 -29.89 -12.91 27.60
C SER A 39 -29.09 -13.01 26.30
N SER A 40 -29.76 -13.36 25.19
CA SER A 40 -29.17 -13.38 23.86
C SER A 40 -28.75 -11.98 23.40
N TYR A 41 -29.58 -10.96 23.61
CA TYR A 41 -29.25 -9.58 23.28
C TYR A 41 -28.07 -9.03 24.10
N TYR A 42 -28.01 -9.34 25.41
CA TYR A 42 -26.85 -8.99 26.23
C TYR A 42 -25.57 -9.68 25.77
N SER A 43 -25.66 -10.96 25.41
CA SER A 43 -24.52 -11.72 24.86
C SER A 43 -24.03 -11.13 23.54
N ARG A 44 -24.94 -10.61 22.71
CA ARG A 44 -24.57 -9.90 21.48
C ARG A 44 -23.80 -8.62 21.80
N LEU A 45 -24.29 -7.78 22.71
CA LEU A 45 -23.61 -6.54 23.11
C LEU A 45 -22.17 -6.80 23.61
N THR A 46 -21.95 -7.88 24.36
CA THR A 46 -20.61 -8.22 24.87
C THR A 46 -19.67 -8.77 23.80
N ASN A 47 -20.22 -9.35 22.73
CA ASN A 47 -19.46 -9.92 21.62
C ASN A 47 -19.28 -8.95 20.44
N MET A 48 -19.86 -7.75 20.51
CA MET A 48 -19.66 -6.73 19.48
C MET A 48 -18.27 -6.12 19.62
N ASP A 49 -17.53 -6.09 18.51
CA ASP A 49 -16.21 -5.46 18.45
C ASP A 49 -16.33 -3.95 18.34
N VAL A 50 -15.64 -3.24 19.23
CA VAL A 50 -15.54 -1.77 19.17
C VAL A 50 -14.53 -1.42 18.07
N PRO A 51 -14.92 -0.65 17.04
CA PRO A 51 -13.99 -0.22 16.00
C PRO A 51 -12.84 0.60 16.60
N THR A 52 -11.61 0.29 16.22
CA THR A 52 -10.40 1.01 16.65
C THR A 52 -9.98 2.03 15.59
N PRO A 53 -9.64 3.27 15.97
CA PRO A 53 -9.20 4.27 15.01
C PRO A 53 -7.82 3.88 14.42
N PRO A 54 -7.58 4.13 13.11
CA PRO A 54 -6.27 3.92 12.52
C PRO A 54 -5.24 4.90 13.10
N SER A 55 -3.99 4.45 13.27
CA SER A 55 -2.89 5.32 13.71
C SER A 55 -2.19 5.94 12.51
N SER A 56 -1.89 7.24 12.56
CA SER A 56 -1.10 7.92 11.53
C SER A 56 0.34 7.39 11.42
N SER A 57 0.86 6.77 12.49
CA SER A 57 2.17 6.12 12.49
C SER A 57 2.26 4.98 11.49
N ASP A 58 1.17 4.25 11.28
CA ASP A 58 1.15 3.03 10.45
C ASP A 58 1.23 3.36 8.96
N TYR A 59 0.93 4.62 8.62
CA TYR A 59 0.98 5.18 7.27
C TYR A 59 2.18 6.10 7.07
N THR A 60 3.06 6.20 8.06
CA THR A 60 4.24 7.07 7.99
C THR A 60 5.51 6.22 8.00
N LYS A 61 6.32 6.36 6.94
CA LYS A 61 7.61 5.69 6.81
C LYS A 61 8.74 6.70 6.92
N ILE A 62 9.70 6.41 7.79
CA ILE A 62 10.96 7.16 7.86
C ILE A 62 12.02 6.37 7.09
N SER A 63 12.64 7.00 6.09
CA SER A 63 13.81 6.46 5.38
C SER A 63 15.05 7.26 5.74
N TYR A 64 16.18 6.58 5.85
CA TYR A 64 17.47 7.20 6.15
C TYR A 64 18.40 7.05 4.96
N THR A 65 19.05 8.14 4.57
CA THR A 65 20.04 8.17 3.49
C THR A 65 21.35 8.77 4.00
N PHE A 66 22.47 8.39 3.39
CA PHE A 66 23.76 9.02 3.60
C PHE A 66 24.53 9.10 2.28
N THR A 67 25.40 10.08 2.16
CA THR A 67 26.24 10.27 0.97
C THR A 67 27.67 9.84 1.24
N ASP A 68 28.26 9.15 0.28
CA ASP A 68 29.69 8.81 0.28
C ASP A 68 30.31 9.29 -1.04
N GLY A 69 30.95 10.46 -1.03
CA GLY A 69 31.45 11.10 -2.23
C GLY A 69 30.34 11.40 -3.25
N SER A 70 30.33 10.69 -4.38
CA SER A 70 29.32 10.78 -5.44
C SER A 70 28.22 9.72 -5.34
N GLU A 71 28.29 8.82 -4.37
CA GLU A 71 27.32 7.75 -4.14
C GLU A 71 26.24 8.19 -3.16
N THR A 72 24.99 7.88 -3.48
CA THR A 72 23.86 8.05 -2.55
C THR A 72 23.46 6.70 -2.00
N ASN A 73 23.46 6.56 -0.67
CA ASN A 73 23.18 5.30 0.00
C ASN A 73 21.85 5.40 0.76
N THR A 74 20.94 4.47 0.50
CA THR A 74 19.64 4.38 1.20
C THR A 74 19.63 3.19 2.14
N ILE A 75 19.39 3.42 3.42
CA ILE A 75 19.30 2.36 4.43
C ILE A 75 17.99 1.59 4.24
N ASN A 76 18.12 0.30 3.95
CA ASN A 76 16.98 -0.62 3.77
C ASN A 76 16.57 -1.26 5.10
N SER A 77 17.56 -1.66 5.91
CA SER A 77 17.32 -2.32 7.18
C SER A 77 18.48 -2.11 8.13
N LEU A 78 18.14 -1.97 9.41
CA LEU A 78 19.09 -1.84 10.50
C LEU A 78 18.62 -2.73 11.65
N ILE A 79 19.35 -3.82 11.93
CA ILE A 79 18.96 -4.84 12.90
C ILE A 79 19.90 -4.79 14.09
N ALA A 80 19.39 -4.50 15.28
CA ALA A 80 20.18 -4.49 16.51
C ALA A 80 20.61 -5.91 16.91
N THR A 81 21.87 -6.05 17.30
CA THR A 81 22.45 -7.31 17.79
C THR A 81 22.70 -7.26 19.30
N LYS A 82 22.89 -8.42 19.93
CA LYS A 82 23.14 -8.53 21.39
C LYS A 82 24.40 -7.79 21.84
N ASP A 83 25.35 -7.60 20.93
CA ASP A 83 26.63 -6.96 21.21
C ASP A 83 26.57 -5.42 21.09
N GLY A 84 25.37 -4.85 20.89
CA GLY A 84 25.16 -3.41 20.73
C GLY A 84 25.52 -2.86 19.35
N SER A 85 26.03 -3.71 18.45
CA SER A 85 26.22 -3.39 17.03
C SER A 85 24.93 -3.59 16.23
N TYR A 86 24.86 -3.00 15.05
CA TYR A 86 23.77 -3.14 14.11
C TYR A 86 24.23 -3.85 12.84
N ILE A 87 23.38 -4.72 12.32
CA ILE A 87 23.51 -5.29 10.97
C ILE A 87 22.80 -4.34 10.01
N LEU A 88 23.58 -3.72 9.14
CA LEU A 88 23.17 -2.74 8.16
C LEU A 88 23.02 -3.39 6.78
N ASN A 89 21.86 -3.16 6.16
CA ASN A 89 21.61 -3.42 4.75
C ASN A 89 21.24 -2.09 4.08
N TYR A 90 21.91 -1.72 2.99
CA TYR A 90 21.65 -0.48 2.26
C TYR A 90 21.76 -0.69 0.75
N THR A 91 21.04 0.12 0.00
CA THR A 91 21.19 0.23 -1.46
C THR A 91 22.10 1.39 -1.74
N ARG A 92 23.19 1.11 -2.45
CA ARG A 92 24.10 2.12 -3.00
C ARG A 92 23.66 2.47 -4.40
N GLU A 93 23.55 3.76 -4.67
CA GLU A 93 23.27 4.31 -5.99
C GLU A 93 24.45 5.16 -6.44
N THR A 94 25.05 4.74 -7.56
CA THR A 94 26.16 5.45 -8.19
C THR A 94 25.69 6.01 -9.53
N LEU A 95 25.97 7.29 -9.78
CA LEU A 95 25.71 7.93 -11.07
C LEU A 95 26.86 7.63 -12.01
N GLU A 96 26.57 6.89 -13.07
CA GLU A 96 27.54 6.60 -14.12
C GLU A 96 27.18 7.32 -15.41
N GLU A 97 28.22 7.78 -16.10
CA GLU A 97 28.12 8.30 -17.46
C GLU A 97 27.69 7.18 -18.40
N SER A 98 26.52 7.33 -19.04
CA SER A 98 25.93 6.29 -19.88
C SER A 98 25.12 6.91 -21.01
N VAL A 99 24.81 6.11 -22.04
CA VAL A 99 23.80 6.49 -23.02
C VAL A 99 22.41 6.09 -22.52
N VAL A 100 21.45 7.02 -22.60
CA VAL A 100 20.07 6.88 -22.12
C VAL A 100 19.07 7.17 -23.24
N SER A 101 17.84 6.67 -23.12
CA SER A 101 16.82 6.94 -24.13
C SER A 101 16.45 8.42 -24.15
N ASN A 102 16.43 9.01 -25.34
CA ASN A 102 16.13 10.41 -25.59
C ASN A 102 14.75 10.60 -26.25
N GLY A 103 13.86 9.62 -26.11
CA GLY A 103 12.52 9.61 -26.68
C GLY A 103 12.39 8.72 -27.92
N SER A 104 11.38 9.00 -28.74
CA SER A 104 11.14 8.25 -29.98
C SER A 104 10.69 9.19 -31.09
N VAL A 105 11.13 8.90 -32.31
CA VAL A 105 10.89 9.74 -33.49
C VAL A 105 10.45 8.90 -34.68
N MET A 106 9.78 9.53 -35.65
CA MET A 106 9.54 8.92 -36.95
C MET A 106 10.74 9.17 -37.85
N VAL A 107 11.21 8.11 -38.52
CA VAL A 107 12.31 8.17 -39.48
C VAL A 107 11.73 8.09 -40.88
N THR A 108 12.24 8.88 -41.81
CA THR A 108 11.88 8.79 -43.23
C THR A 108 13.01 8.12 -44.00
N ARG A 109 12.67 7.13 -44.82
CA ARG A 109 13.58 6.44 -45.73
C ARG A 109 13.39 6.96 -47.14
N GLN A 110 14.49 7.33 -47.79
CA GLN A 110 14.56 7.57 -49.22
C GLN A 110 15.36 6.45 -49.88
N ILE A 111 14.93 6.04 -51.07
CA ILE A 111 15.59 5.01 -51.89
C ILE A 111 16.02 5.71 -53.17
N ALA A 112 17.33 5.71 -53.46
CA ALA A 112 17.85 6.24 -54.71
C ALA A 112 17.68 5.22 -55.85
N ASP A 113 17.87 5.67 -57.09
CA ASP A 113 17.68 4.84 -58.30
C ASP A 113 18.63 3.63 -58.36
N ASP A 114 19.73 3.65 -57.61
CA ASP A 114 20.69 2.56 -57.45
C ASP A 114 20.30 1.54 -56.34
N GLY A 115 19.18 1.76 -55.67
CA GLY A 115 18.70 0.94 -54.56
C GLY A 115 19.33 1.29 -53.20
N SER A 116 20.20 2.29 -53.12
CA SER A 116 20.78 2.76 -51.85
C SER A 116 19.71 3.42 -50.98
N LYS A 117 19.75 3.12 -49.68
CA LYS A 117 18.79 3.63 -48.70
C LYS A 117 19.43 4.73 -47.86
N THR A 118 18.78 5.88 -47.78
CA THR A 118 19.16 6.98 -46.90
C THR A 118 18.04 7.27 -45.91
N TYR A 119 18.41 7.56 -44.67
CA TYR A 119 17.48 7.74 -43.56
C TYR A 119 17.54 9.18 -43.02
N TYR A 120 16.38 9.70 -42.63
CA TYR A 120 16.21 11.10 -42.20
C TYR A 120 15.36 11.20 -40.95
N VAL A 121 15.70 12.13 -40.06
CA VAL A 121 14.84 12.57 -38.95
C VAL A 121 14.58 14.06 -39.12
N GLY A 122 13.35 14.39 -39.52
CA GLY A 122 13.00 15.73 -40.00
C GLY A 122 13.76 16.07 -41.28
N ALA A 123 14.40 17.24 -41.32
CA ALA A 123 15.19 17.69 -42.47
C ALA A 123 16.65 17.17 -42.46
N SER A 124 17.08 16.47 -41.42
CA SER A 124 18.48 16.07 -41.26
C SER A 124 18.69 14.60 -41.63
N LYS A 125 19.69 14.33 -42.46
CA LYS A 125 20.16 12.98 -42.79
C LYS A 125 20.80 12.33 -41.57
N LEU A 126 20.51 11.05 -41.34
CA LEU A 126 21.20 10.21 -40.37
C LEU A 126 22.52 9.73 -40.96
N ARG A 127 23.62 9.95 -40.23
CA ARG A 127 24.96 9.49 -40.61
C ARG A 127 25.27 8.17 -39.93
N THR A 128 25.90 7.23 -40.62
CA THR A 128 26.46 6.02 -39.98
C THR A 128 27.61 6.41 -39.04
N LEU A 129 27.52 5.99 -37.79
CA LEU A 129 28.51 6.30 -36.76
C LEU A 129 29.86 5.66 -37.14
N GLY A 130 30.95 6.43 -37.03
CA GLY A 130 32.29 6.00 -37.43
C GLY A 130 32.59 6.07 -38.94
N GLN A 131 31.66 6.54 -39.77
CA GLN A 131 31.84 6.73 -41.22
C GLN A 131 31.83 8.22 -41.61
N ASP A 132 32.03 8.48 -42.90
CA ASP A 132 32.32 9.78 -43.49
C ASP A 132 31.57 10.97 -42.85
N VAL A 133 32.36 11.87 -42.25
CA VAL A 133 31.92 13.06 -41.52
C VAL A 133 31.82 14.29 -42.41
N THR A 134 32.30 14.17 -43.66
CA THR A 134 32.44 15.30 -44.58
C THR A 134 31.12 15.91 -44.96
N ASP A 135 29.98 15.22 -44.75
CA ASP A 135 28.63 15.69 -45.09
C ASP A 135 27.74 16.13 -43.93
N ASP A 136 28.23 16.06 -42.68
CA ASP A 136 27.41 16.38 -41.52
C ASP A 136 27.18 17.91 -41.38
N PRO A 137 25.91 18.38 -41.27
CA PRO A 137 25.59 19.80 -41.21
C PRO A 137 26.23 20.57 -40.05
N TYR A 138 26.50 19.92 -38.92
CA TYR A 138 27.11 20.54 -37.75
C TYR A 138 28.64 20.41 -37.79
N LEU A 139 29.17 19.21 -38.05
CA LEU A 139 30.63 19.01 -38.07
C LEU A 139 31.34 19.81 -39.16
N LYS A 140 30.66 20.13 -40.27
CA LYS A 140 31.14 21.06 -41.30
C LYS A 140 31.41 22.48 -40.80
N THR A 141 30.70 22.89 -39.75
CA THR A 141 30.79 24.26 -39.20
C THR A 141 31.90 24.41 -38.16
N LEU A 142 32.47 23.30 -37.70
CA LEU A 142 33.54 23.25 -36.70
C LEU A 142 34.93 23.37 -37.33
N SER A 143 35.89 23.84 -36.53
CA SER A 143 37.30 23.80 -36.90
C SER A 143 37.82 22.36 -36.99
N ASP A 144 38.95 22.15 -37.65
CA ASP A 144 39.54 20.81 -37.77
C ASP A 144 39.89 20.18 -36.41
N SER A 145 40.27 21.01 -35.43
CA SER A 145 40.54 20.56 -34.06
C SER A 145 39.26 20.16 -33.33
N ASP A 146 38.25 21.03 -33.32
CA ASP A 146 36.99 20.75 -32.61
C ASP A 146 36.23 19.56 -33.22
N ARG A 147 36.35 19.39 -34.55
CA ARG A 147 35.80 18.23 -35.26
C ARG A 147 36.50 16.93 -34.85
N ALA A 148 37.82 16.95 -34.65
CA ALA A 148 38.55 15.78 -34.17
C ALA A 148 38.13 15.40 -32.75
N ASP A 149 38.00 16.38 -31.85
CA ASP A 149 37.54 16.16 -30.47
C ASP A 149 36.11 15.60 -30.42
N ALA A 150 35.21 16.14 -31.25
CA ALA A 150 33.84 15.64 -31.38
C ALA A 150 33.80 14.16 -31.82
N LEU A 151 34.71 13.75 -32.70
CA LEU A 151 34.80 12.36 -33.17
C LEU A 151 35.39 11.41 -32.14
N VAL A 152 36.33 11.88 -31.31
CA VAL A 152 36.82 11.09 -30.16
C VAL A 152 35.67 10.80 -29.19
N VAL A 153 34.89 11.82 -28.87
CA VAL A 153 33.71 11.71 -27.99
C VAL A 153 32.66 10.77 -28.58
N GLU A 154 32.37 10.88 -29.89
CA GLU A 154 31.45 9.95 -30.56
C GLU A 154 31.91 8.48 -30.49
N ASN A 155 33.20 8.21 -30.63
CA ASN A 155 33.75 6.85 -30.55
C ASN A 155 33.66 6.28 -29.13
N GLN A 156 33.84 7.10 -28.11
CA GLN A 156 33.60 6.70 -26.72
C GLN A 156 32.13 6.30 -26.51
N TYR A 157 31.19 7.09 -27.03
CA TYR A 157 29.77 6.77 -26.96
C TYR A 157 29.38 5.53 -27.76
N LEU A 158 30.02 5.29 -28.91
CA LEU A 158 29.84 4.05 -29.66
C LEU A 158 30.20 2.82 -28.81
N ALA A 159 31.32 2.87 -28.07
CA ALA A 159 31.72 1.78 -27.19
C ALA A 159 30.69 1.53 -26.09
N MET A 160 30.15 2.59 -25.47
CA MET A 160 29.09 2.49 -24.46
C MET A 160 27.79 1.92 -25.04
N LEU A 161 27.39 2.34 -26.25
CA LEU A 161 26.21 1.84 -26.94
C LEU A 161 26.33 0.34 -27.28
N GLN A 162 27.49 -0.06 -27.81
CA GLN A 162 27.78 -1.46 -28.15
C GLN A 162 27.78 -2.34 -26.90
N ASP A 163 28.33 -1.86 -25.78
CA ASP A 163 28.29 -2.64 -24.54
C ASP A 163 26.86 -2.75 -23.97
N LYS A 164 26.10 -1.66 -23.92
CA LYS A 164 24.78 -1.65 -23.29
C LYS A 164 23.70 -2.37 -24.11
N TYR A 165 23.66 -2.13 -25.42
CA TYR A 165 22.57 -2.58 -26.29
C TYR A 165 22.97 -3.73 -27.21
N LYS A 166 24.26 -4.09 -27.27
CA LYS A 166 24.80 -5.19 -28.09
C LYS A 166 24.59 -5.05 -29.61
N ASP A 167 24.13 -3.88 -30.07
CA ASP A 167 24.03 -3.53 -31.49
C ASP A 167 25.37 -3.04 -32.02
N LYS A 168 25.77 -3.55 -33.20
CA LYS A 168 27.08 -3.25 -33.81
C LYS A 168 27.10 -1.92 -34.56
N GLU A 169 25.96 -1.53 -35.15
CA GLU A 169 25.85 -0.39 -36.05
C GLU A 169 24.82 0.62 -35.54
N TRP A 170 25.21 1.89 -35.57
CA TRP A 170 24.43 3.00 -35.04
C TRP A 170 24.44 4.15 -36.03
N PHE A 171 23.32 4.85 -36.12
CA PHE A 171 23.24 6.14 -36.79
C PHE A 171 23.36 7.28 -35.78
N VAL A 172 23.93 8.40 -36.20
CA VAL A 172 24.11 9.61 -35.39
C VAL A 172 23.60 10.85 -36.12
N LYS A 173 23.10 11.80 -35.33
CA LYS A 173 22.75 13.15 -35.75
C LYS A 173 23.05 14.12 -34.61
N TYR A 174 23.64 15.27 -34.94
CA TYR A 174 23.74 16.37 -33.99
C TYR A 174 22.42 17.14 -33.89
N GLN A 175 21.95 17.30 -32.65
CA GLN A 175 20.74 18.05 -32.33
C GLN A 175 21.10 19.24 -31.43
N TYR A 176 20.58 20.41 -31.80
CA TYR A 176 20.74 21.61 -30.98
C TYR A 176 19.90 21.50 -29.71
N ASN A 177 20.55 21.64 -28.56
CA ASN A 177 19.93 21.69 -27.25
C ASN A 177 19.82 23.16 -26.82
N SER A 178 18.58 23.65 -26.70
CA SER A 178 18.29 25.04 -26.34
C SER A 178 18.71 25.40 -24.91
N THR A 179 18.81 24.41 -24.02
CA THR A 179 19.19 24.59 -22.61
C THR A 179 20.70 24.77 -22.47
N THR A 180 21.49 23.89 -23.09
CA THR A 180 22.96 23.96 -23.04
C THR A 180 23.55 24.89 -24.10
N LYS A 181 22.71 25.42 -25.02
CA LYS A 181 23.10 26.28 -26.15
C LYS A 181 24.23 25.66 -26.99
N GLY A 182 24.17 24.35 -27.18
CA GLY A 182 25.16 23.57 -27.91
C GLY A 182 24.52 22.44 -28.69
N TYR A 183 25.28 21.82 -29.59
CA TYR A 183 24.85 20.63 -30.32
C TYR A 183 25.34 19.38 -29.58
N SER A 184 24.47 18.38 -29.47
CA SER A 184 24.81 17.09 -28.86
C SER A 184 24.48 15.95 -29.82
N PRO A 185 25.30 14.89 -29.86
CA PRO A 185 25.03 13.74 -30.70
C PRO A 185 23.84 12.95 -30.14
N VAL A 186 22.93 12.56 -31.04
CA VAL A 186 21.79 11.69 -30.77
C VAL A 186 21.91 10.46 -31.67
N PHE A 187 21.75 9.30 -31.07
CA PHE A 187 22.00 7.99 -31.66
C PHE A 187 20.72 7.22 -31.93
N TYR A 188 20.73 6.40 -32.98
CA TYR A 188 19.63 5.54 -33.39
C TYR A 188 20.19 4.17 -33.76
N SER A 189 19.57 3.09 -33.30
CA SER A 189 20.00 1.73 -33.64
C SER A 189 19.81 1.48 -35.14
N ALA A 190 20.86 1.05 -35.85
CA ALA A 190 20.75 0.75 -37.26
C ALA A 190 19.78 -0.42 -37.50
N GLN A 191 19.82 -1.44 -36.62
CA GLN A 191 18.89 -2.56 -36.69
C GLN A 191 17.43 -2.12 -36.58
N GLN A 192 17.11 -1.17 -35.69
CA GLN A 192 15.74 -0.66 -35.54
C GLN A 192 15.31 0.22 -36.71
N VAL A 193 16.23 1.02 -37.26
CA VAL A 193 15.96 1.89 -38.40
C VAL A 193 15.77 1.06 -39.68
N GLU A 194 16.66 0.11 -39.95
CA GLU A 194 16.63 -0.64 -41.20
C GLU A 194 15.48 -1.65 -41.29
N ASN A 195 15.12 -2.27 -40.17
CA ASN A 195 14.04 -3.25 -40.08
C ASN A 195 12.67 -2.65 -39.75
N ALA A 196 12.55 -1.32 -39.63
CA ALA A 196 11.24 -0.69 -39.43
C ALA A 196 10.36 -0.86 -40.68
N ASP A 197 9.05 -0.96 -40.47
CA ASP A 197 8.09 -0.89 -41.56
C ASP A 197 7.93 0.56 -42.03
N TYR A 198 7.98 0.78 -43.34
CA TYR A 198 7.91 2.11 -43.95
C TYR A 198 6.70 2.23 -44.86
N SER A 199 6.02 3.38 -44.80
CA SER A 199 4.94 3.71 -45.73
C SER A 199 5.50 3.89 -47.15
N GLU A 200 4.92 3.17 -48.12
CA GLU A 200 5.27 3.33 -49.54
C GLU A 200 4.92 4.72 -50.09
N LYS A 201 3.95 5.42 -49.48
CA LYS A 201 3.48 6.73 -49.95
C LYS A 201 4.31 7.90 -49.44
N THR A 202 4.74 7.85 -48.18
CA THR A 202 5.45 8.97 -47.52
C THR A 202 6.91 8.65 -47.21
N GLY A 203 7.32 7.38 -47.31
CA GLY A 203 8.63 6.91 -46.89
C GLY A 203 8.84 6.97 -45.38
N ALA A 204 7.83 7.33 -44.58
CA ALA A 204 7.94 7.44 -43.13
C ALA A 204 7.77 6.09 -42.44
N SER A 205 8.47 5.87 -41.33
CA SER A 205 8.32 4.69 -40.50
C SER A 205 6.91 4.64 -39.90
N LEU A 206 6.30 3.45 -39.89
CA LEU A 206 4.98 3.22 -39.31
C LEU A 206 5.05 3.10 -37.78
N SER A 207 6.21 2.68 -37.28
CA SER A 207 6.54 2.68 -35.85
C SER A 207 7.54 3.79 -35.54
N SER A 208 7.38 4.40 -34.37
CA SER A 208 8.40 5.31 -33.82
C SER A 208 9.65 4.54 -33.40
N ILE A 209 10.82 5.06 -33.78
CA ILE A 209 12.13 4.49 -33.47
C ILE A 209 12.71 5.23 -32.27
N LYS A 210 13.31 4.48 -31.33
CA LYS A 210 13.91 5.05 -30.12
C LYS A 210 15.19 5.79 -30.46
N SER A 211 15.35 6.97 -29.89
CA SER A 211 16.61 7.72 -29.90
C SER A 211 17.33 7.55 -28.57
N TYR A 212 18.64 7.73 -28.60
CA TYR A 212 19.51 7.64 -27.44
C TYR A 212 20.47 8.83 -27.41
N ALA A 213 20.75 9.37 -26.25
CA ALA A 213 21.68 10.48 -26.08
C ALA A 213 22.55 10.24 -24.85
N TYR A 214 23.66 10.96 -24.78
CA TYR A 214 24.48 10.99 -23.58
C TYR A 214 23.66 11.48 -22.37
N GLY A 215 23.85 10.81 -21.25
CA GLY A 215 23.24 11.20 -19.98
C GLY A 215 23.90 10.46 -18.83
N GLN A 216 23.17 10.39 -17.72
CA GLN A 216 23.57 9.63 -16.56
C GLN A 216 22.56 8.52 -16.32
N SER A 217 23.06 7.35 -15.93
CA SER A 217 22.24 6.26 -15.45
C SER A 217 22.64 5.98 -14.00
N THR A 218 21.66 5.62 -13.18
CA THR A 218 21.93 5.13 -11.84
C THR A 218 22.21 3.64 -11.91
N GLU A 219 23.34 3.21 -11.39
CA GLU A 219 23.59 1.81 -11.04
C GLU A 219 23.24 1.60 -9.57
N SER A 220 22.46 0.56 -9.27
CA SER A 220 22.03 0.24 -7.91
C SER A 220 22.63 -1.09 -7.46
N VAL A 221 23.43 -1.06 -6.38
CA VAL A 221 24.03 -2.25 -5.77
C VAL A 221 23.51 -2.40 -4.36
N GLU A 222 23.03 -3.60 -4.02
CA GLU A 222 22.59 -3.90 -2.66
C GLU A 222 23.76 -4.43 -1.82
N VAL A 223 24.08 -3.72 -0.75
CA VAL A 223 25.10 -4.12 0.22
C VAL A 223 24.41 -4.70 1.45
N ARG A 224 24.79 -5.92 1.83
CA ARG A 224 24.16 -6.68 2.91
C ARG A 224 25.13 -7.06 4.02
N ASN A 225 24.58 -7.21 5.23
CA ASN A 225 25.25 -7.73 6.41
C ASN A 225 26.47 -6.92 6.89
N GLN A 226 26.49 -5.61 6.63
CA GLN A 226 27.56 -4.75 7.14
C GLN A 226 27.39 -4.51 8.63
N LYS A 227 28.48 -4.54 9.40
CA LYS A 227 28.45 -4.17 10.81
C LYS A 227 28.53 -2.64 10.93
N ALA A 228 27.64 -2.06 11.72
CA ALA A 228 27.61 -0.63 11.98
C ALA A 228 27.25 -0.32 13.45
N ARG A 229 27.49 0.92 13.89
CA ARG A 229 26.88 1.53 15.07
C ARG A 229 26.13 2.78 14.64
N VAL A 230 25.08 3.16 15.36
CA VAL A 230 24.29 4.36 15.07
C VAL A 230 24.22 5.23 16.31
N GLU A 231 24.17 6.54 16.10
CA GLU A 231 23.85 7.50 17.14
C GLU A 231 22.47 8.08 16.91
N GLN A 232 21.71 8.25 17.99
CA GLN A 232 20.39 8.86 17.95
C GLN A 232 20.42 10.30 18.45
N ASP A 233 19.53 11.13 17.92
CA ASP A 233 19.25 12.44 18.47
C ASP A 233 18.31 12.36 19.70
N SER A 234 18.02 13.51 20.31
CA SER A 234 17.09 13.60 21.46
C SER A 234 15.64 13.23 21.14
N THR A 235 15.30 13.03 19.86
CA THR A 235 13.97 12.61 19.39
C THR A 235 13.89 11.10 19.12
N GLY A 236 15.00 10.37 19.28
CA GLY A 236 15.11 8.94 19.00
C GLY A 236 15.32 8.61 17.52
N ARG A 237 15.55 9.61 16.66
CA ARG A 237 15.89 9.41 15.25
C ARG A 237 17.38 9.20 15.08
N TYR A 238 17.78 8.36 14.13
CA TYR A 238 19.20 8.16 13.85
C TYR A 238 19.79 9.40 13.19
N LYS A 239 20.91 9.89 13.75
CA LYS A 239 21.61 11.11 13.33
C LYS A 239 22.88 10.79 12.55
N SER A 240 23.65 9.81 13.00
CA SER A 240 24.83 9.33 12.29
C SER A 240 24.91 7.81 12.32
N ILE A 241 25.62 7.28 11.33
CA ILE A 241 25.97 5.87 11.25
C ILE A 241 27.48 5.75 11.08
N TYR A 242 28.08 4.84 11.84
CA TYR A 242 29.48 4.48 11.69
C TYR A 242 29.56 3.04 11.21
N ILE A 243 30.07 2.86 10.00
CA ILE A 243 30.16 1.57 9.31
C ILE A 243 31.56 1.02 9.51
N TYR A 244 31.67 -0.18 10.09
CA TYR A 244 32.95 -0.84 10.33
C TYR A 244 33.50 -1.45 9.04
N GLN A 245 34.82 -1.34 8.85
CA GLN A 245 35.53 -2.16 7.87
C GLN A 245 35.61 -3.59 8.40
N THR A 246 35.29 -4.56 7.53
CA THR A 246 35.37 -5.98 7.88
C THR A 246 36.37 -6.68 6.97
N ASP A 247 37.09 -7.66 7.52
CA ASP A 247 37.96 -8.53 6.75
C ASP A 247 37.18 -9.59 5.96
N SER A 248 37.89 -10.42 5.20
CA SER A 248 37.31 -11.52 4.42
C SER A 248 36.57 -12.57 5.26
N GLU A 249 36.72 -12.55 6.59
CA GLU A 249 36.07 -13.44 7.55
C GLU A 249 34.90 -12.75 8.30
N GLY A 250 34.62 -11.48 8.01
CA GLY A 250 33.53 -10.70 8.61
C GLY A 250 33.84 -10.14 10.00
N ASN A 251 35.12 -10.16 10.42
CA ASN A 251 35.58 -9.55 11.66
C ASN A 251 35.90 -8.07 11.43
N ILE A 252 35.67 -7.24 12.45
CA ILE A 252 35.96 -5.80 12.37
C ILE A 252 37.47 -5.63 12.32
N GLN A 253 37.97 -4.95 11.28
CA GLN A 253 39.38 -4.59 11.19
C GLN A 253 39.71 -3.55 12.24
N THR A 254 40.88 -3.68 12.86
CA THR A 254 41.40 -2.71 13.83
C THR A 254 42.70 -2.10 13.33
N ASP A 255 42.97 -0.85 13.70
CA ASP A 255 44.25 -0.20 13.49
C ASP A 255 45.37 -0.81 14.38
N ASP A 256 46.60 -0.34 14.19
CA ASP A 256 47.78 -0.77 14.95
C ASP A 256 47.66 -0.49 16.47
N ASP A 257 46.73 0.39 16.87
CA ASP A 257 46.42 0.77 18.25
C ASP A 257 45.21 -0.01 18.83
N GLY A 258 44.60 -0.91 18.05
CA GLY A 258 43.47 -1.76 18.45
C GLY A 258 42.09 -1.09 18.36
N ASN A 259 41.98 0.09 17.72
CA ASN A 259 40.69 0.74 17.48
C ASN A 259 40.03 0.19 16.22
N PRO A 260 38.70 -0.02 16.23
CA PRO A 260 37.99 -0.48 15.05
C PRO A 260 38.04 0.56 13.92
N LEU A 261 38.40 0.11 12.72
CA LEU A 261 38.43 0.91 11.49
C LEU A 261 37.01 1.02 10.92
N GLY A 262 36.70 2.21 10.39
CA GLY A 262 35.39 2.50 9.84
C GLY A 262 35.22 3.96 9.44
N TYR A 263 34.05 4.25 8.88
CA TYR A 263 33.69 5.58 8.41
C TYR A 263 32.39 6.04 9.06
N GLU A 264 32.37 7.29 9.49
CA GLU A 264 31.17 7.93 10.02
C GLU A 264 30.47 8.75 8.93
N TYR A 265 29.17 8.57 8.80
CA TYR A 265 28.32 9.32 7.89
C TYR A 265 27.16 9.95 8.65
N SER A 266 26.87 11.21 8.33
CA SER A 266 25.63 11.87 8.76
C SER A 266 24.44 11.27 8.02
N LEU A 267 23.35 11.04 8.73
CA LEU A 267 22.11 10.52 8.17
C LEU A 267 21.12 11.65 7.89
N ASP A 268 20.60 11.65 6.67
CA ASP A 268 19.44 12.44 6.29
C ASP A 268 18.18 11.59 6.45
N ALA A 269 17.29 12.03 7.35
CA ALA A 269 16.01 11.37 7.59
C ALA A 269 14.91 12.02 6.75
N SER A 270 14.34 11.26 5.82
CA SER A 270 13.14 11.66 5.08
C SER A 270 11.92 10.96 5.66
N THR A 271 10.82 11.69 5.79
CA THR A 271 9.54 11.15 6.26
C THR A 271 8.53 11.24 5.12
N ALA A 272 7.97 10.10 4.74
CA ALA A 272 6.89 10.01 3.77
C ALA A 272 5.64 9.47 4.45
N SER A 273 4.52 10.17 4.31
CA SER A 273 3.22 9.75 4.84
C SER A 273 2.25 9.49 3.69
N ASP A 274 1.53 8.38 3.76
CA ASP A 274 0.45 8.05 2.82
C ASP A 274 -0.89 8.58 3.36
N ASP A 275 -1.11 9.88 3.16
CA ASP A 275 -2.32 10.57 3.61
C ASP A 275 -3.59 9.99 2.97
N ALA A 276 -3.50 9.47 1.75
CA ALA A 276 -4.63 8.89 1.04
C ALA A 276 -5.09 7.58 1.70
N ALA A 277 -4.14 6.68 1.98
CA ALA A 277 -4.43 5.43 2.66
C ALA A 277 -4.92 5.66 4.11
N TYR A 278 -4.35 6.64 4.81
CA TYR A 278 -4.82 7.03 6.15
C TYR A 278 -6.26 7.57 6.11
N ASN A 279 -6.58 8.48 5.16
CA ASN A 279 -7.92 9.04 5.03
C ASN A 279 -8.96 7.98 4.64
N ASP A 280 -8.62 7.03 3.78
CA ASP A 280 -9.49 5.91 3.44
C ASP A 280 -9.80 5.03 4.67
N ALA A 281 -8.76 4.67 5.43
CA ALA A 281 -8.91 3.93 6.67
C ALA A 281 -9.75 4.68 7.71
N MET A 282 -9.58 6.01 7.81
CA MET A 282 -10.36 6.85 8.72
C MET A 282 -11.83 6.92 8.30
N ASN A 283 -12.12 7.04 7.02
CA ASN A 283 -13.48 7.00 6.49
C ASN A 283 -14.16 5.66 6.81
N LYS A 284 -13.43 4.55 6.64
CA LYS A 284 -13.91 3.22 7.03
C LYS A 284 -14.20 3.14 8.53
N TYR A 285 -13.29 3.62 9.37
CA TYR A 285 -13.52 3.68 10.81
C TYR A 285 -14.78 4.48 11.18
N HIS A 286 -15.00 5.64 10.56
CA HIS A 286 -16.21 6.43 10.81
C HIS A 286 -17.49 5.68 10.42
N TYR A 287 -17.46 4.97 9.29
CA TYR A 287 -18.57 4.12 8.85
C TYR A 287 -18.83 2.97 9.83
N ASP A 288 -17.80 2.20 10.17
CA ASP A 288 -17.91 1.05 11.08
C ASP A 288 -18.36 1.49 12.48
N LYS A 289 -17.88 2.64 12.97
CA LYS A 289 -18.34 3.25 14.21
C LYS A 289 -19.83 3.61 14.16
N SER A 290 -20.30 4.19 13.05
CA SER A 290 -21.72 4.55 12.92
C SER A 290 -22.63 3.33 12.91
N LEU A 291 -22.20 2.23 12.27
CA LEU A 291 -22.93 0.96 12.28
C LEU A 291 -22.95 0.34 13.69
N TYR A 292 -21.81 0.34 14.38
CA TYR A 292 -21.70 -0.13 15.76
C TYR A 292 -22.67 0.63 16.67
N GLU A 293 -22.67 1.97 16.61
CA GLU A 293 -23.57 2.81 17.42
C GLU A 293 -25.05 2.53 17.11
N GLN A 294 -25.41 2.37 15.82
CA GLN A 294 -26.76 2.01 15.41
C GLN A 294 -27.18 0.63 15.94
N GLU A 295 -26.30 -0.37 15.86
CA GLU A 295 -26.62 -1.72 16.35
C GLU A 295 -26.73 -1.77 17.87
N VAL A 296 -25.83 -1.11 18.60
CA VAL A 296 -25.94 -0.98 20.07
C VAL A 296 -27.26 -0.31 20.45
N GLN A 297 -27.63 0.79 19.77
CA GLN A 297 -28.90 1.47 20.01
C GLN A 297 -30.09 0.54 19.72
N ALA A 298 -30.07 -0.18 18.60
CA ALA A 298 -31.13 -1.11 18.23
C ALA A 298 -31.28 -2.26 19.24
N ILE A 299 -30.18 -2.83 19.74
CA ILE A 299 -30.20 -3.88 20.76
C ILE A 299 -30.75 -3.33 22.07
N ASN A 300 -30.29 -2.15 22.51
CA ASN A 300 -30.78 -1.51 23.72
C ASN A 300 -32.29 -1.23 23.66
N SER A 301 -32.80 -0.75 22.51
CA SER A 301 -34.24 -0.57 22.30
C SER A 301 -35.02 -1.89 22.40
N LYS A 302 -34.50 -2.98 21.84
CA LYS A 302 -35.13 -4.31 21.95
C LYS A 302 -35.16 -4.83 23.38
N ILE A 303 -34.07 -4.65 24.12
CA ILE A 303 -34.00 -4.98 25.56
C ILE A 303 -35.05 -4.19 26.34
N GLN A 304 -35.20 -2.88 26.08
CA GLN A 304 -36.21 -2.06 26.74
C GLN A 304 -37.65 -2.55 26.47
N ILE A 305 -37.95 -2.93 25.23
CA ILE A 305 -39.26 -3.50 24.86
C ILE A 305 -39.51 -4.80 25.62
N ILE A 306 -38.52 -5.70 25.65
CA ILE A 306 -38.64 -6.99 26.37
C ILE A 306 -38.85 -6.77 27.87
N GLN A 307 -38.12 -5.81 28.47
CA GLN A 307 -38.29 -5.45 29.89
C GLN A 307 -39.69 -4.89 30.18
N GLN A 308 -40.26 -4.09 29.27
CA GLN A 308 -41.64 -3.61 29.40
C GLN A 308 -42.65 -4.76 29.27
N GLN A 309 -42.46 -5.66 28.30
CA GLN A 309 -43.32 -6.84 28.12
C GLN A 309 -43.27 -7.77 29.33
N ASP A 310 -42.08 -8.04 29.89
CA ASP A 310 -41.95 -8.87 31.10
C ASP A 310 -42.67 -8.23 32.30
N LYS A 311 -42.58 -6.90 32.45
CA LYS A 311 -43.28 -6.16 33.50
C LYS A 311 -44.80 -6.26 33.37
N ASP A 312 -45.33 -6.15 32.15
CA ASP A 312 -46.77 -6.28 31.89
C ASP A 312 -47.27 -7.71 32.16
N LEU A 313 -46.48 -8.72 31.76
CA LEU A 313 -46.76 -10.12 32.07
C LEU A 313 -46.72 -10.41 33.57
N GLU A 314 -45.77 -9.82 34.30
CA GLU A 314 -45.69 -9.94 35.76
C GLU A 314 -46.92 -9.32 36.44
N LEU A 315 -47.39 -8.16 35.97
CA LEU A 315 -48.62 -7.53 36.48
C LEU A 315 -49.84 -8.43 36.25
N ARG A 316 -49.96 -9.02 35.05
CA ARG A 316 -51.06 -9.93 34.71
C ARG A 316 -51.00 -11.22 35.53
N LEU A 317 -49.81 -11.76 35.79
CA LEU A 317 -49.62 -12.92 36.66
C LEU A 317 -50.11 -12.62 38.08
N LYS A 318 -49.75 -11.46 38.65
CA LYS A 318 -50.22 -11.01 39.97
C LYS A 318 -51.74 -10.87 40.06
N GLN A 319 -52.39 -10.44 38.97
CA GLN A 319 -53.86 -10.38 38.89
C GLN A 319 -54.46 -11.79 38.91
N LEU A 320 -53.93 -12.71 38.09
CA LEU A 320 -54.38 -14.11 38.08
C LEU A 320 -54.19 -14.80 39.43
N ASP A 321 -53.07 -14.57 40.13
CA ASP A 321 -52.84 -15.10 41.48
C ASP A 321 -53.91 -14.57 42.46
N THR A 322 -54.30 -13.30 42.33
CA THR A 322 -55.37 -12.71 43.16
C THR A 322 -56.73 -13.35 42.86
N GLU A 323 -57.03 -13.59 41.58
CA GLU A 323 -58.25 -14.29 41.15
C GLU A 323 -58.29 -15.75 41.61
N GLU A 324 -57.16 -16.47 41.51
CA GLU A 324 -57.07 -17.86 41.96
C GLU A 324 -57.32 -17.98 43.47
N ASN A 325 -56.77 -17.05 44.26
CA ASN A 325 -57.00 -16.98 45.71
C ASN A 325 -58.48 -16.69 46.04
N ALA A 326 -59.12 -15.79 45.28
CA ALA A 326 -60.54 -15.50 45.44
C ALA A 326 -61.42 -16.72 45.10
N ILE A 327 -61.15 -17.39 43.97
CA ILE A 327 -61.86 -18.61 43.56
C ILE A 327 -61.66 -19.73 44.59
N SER A 328 -60.44 -19.90 45.12
CA SER A 328 -60.14 -20.90 46.15
C SER A 328 -60.94 -20.65 47.43
N THR A 329 -61.02 -19.39 47.86
CA THR A 329 -61.85 -18.99 49.00
C THR A 329 -63.34 -19.28 48.77
N GLU A 330 -63.86 -18.98 47.56
CA GLU A 330 -65.24 -19.32 47.18
C GLU A 330 -65.49 -20.84 47.19
N MET A 331 -64.55 -21.63 46.66
CA MET A 331 -64.67 -23.10 46.68
C MET A 331 -64.69 -23.65 48.11
N GLU A 332 -63.88 -23.13 49.03
CA GLU A 332 -63.91 -23.54 50.44
C GLU A 332 -65.25 -23.22 51.11
N ALA A 333 -65.82 -22.05 50.82
CA ALA A 333 -67.14 -21.67 51.32
C ALA A 333 -68.25 -22.59 50.78
N VAL A 334 -68.20 -22.95 49.49
CA VAL A 334 -69.14 -23.90 48.87
C VAL A 334 -68.96 -25.32 49.43
N LYS A 335 -67.73 -25.76 49.71
CA LYS A 335 -67.46 -27.05 50.38
C LYS A 335 -68.00 -27.09 51.81
N LYS A 336 -67.83 -26.00 52.58
CA LYS A 336 -68.36 -25.89 53.97
C LYS A 336 -69.88 -25.86 54.05
N SER A 337 -70.57 -25.44 52.99
CA SER A 337 -72.03 -25.45 52.91
C SER A 337 -72.60 -26.79 52.39
N TYR A 338 -71.71 -27.72 52.04
CA TYR A 338 -72.01 -29.07 51.55
C TYR A 338 -71.97 -30.15 52.64
N PHE A 339 -71.27 -29.88 53.75
CA PHE A 339 -71.14 -30.71 54.95
C PHE A 339 -71.87 -30.07 56.12
#